data_AF-A0A0F0LAL5-F1
#
_entry.id   AF-A0A0F0LAL5-F1
#
_cell.length_a   1.000
_cell.length_b   1.000
_cell.length_c   1.000
_cell.angle_alpha   90.00
_cell.angle_beta   90.00
_cell.angle_gamma   90.00
#
_symmetry.space_group_name_H-M   'P 1'
#
loop_
_entity.id
_entity.type
_entity.pdbx_description
1 polymer ?
#
loop_
_entity_poly.entity_id
_entity_poly.type
_entity_poly.pdbx_seq_one_letter_code
_entity_poly.pdbx_strand_id
1 'polypeptide(L)'
;MEAGTRAPNLKLLIPVTRAMRISLDDLLMWNAPHPRVQARTRRFANLTVEYLSPETVPVRTSKMTFIPSPGPIQTRSHDGYEWIYVLRGRARVILGDRDLVVEAGQAAEFDTRIPHGVAALGNEPLEVLAIFNRSGERLHLPGISERYNLPE
;
A
#
# COMPACT_ATOMS: atom_id res chain seq x y z
N MET A 1 11.58 -32.65 23.63
CA MET A 1 11.54 -31.18 23.43
C MET A 1 12.95 -30.58 23.41
N GLU A 2 13.95 -31.23 24.03
CA GLU A 2 15.35 -30.79 23.92
C GLU A 2 16.01 -31.01 22.54
N ALA A 3 15.45 -31.87 21.69
CA ALA A 3 15.97 -32.13 20.34
C ALA A 3 15.36 -31.23 19.25
N GLY A 4 14.54 -30.23 19.59
CA GLY A 4 13.90 -29.32 18.61
C GLY A 4 12.85 -29.94 17.66
N THR A 5 12.59 -31.25 17.77
CA THR A 5 11.75 -32.01 16.82
C THR A 5 10.23 -31.90 17.05
N ARG A 6 9.77 -31.17 18.07
CA ARG A 6 8.33 -30.96 18.34
C ARG A 6 8.08 -29.54 18.83
N ALA A 7 7.14 -28.85 18.17
CA ALA A 7 6.65 -27.56 18.61
C ALA A 7 5.94 -27.69 19.99
N PRO A 8 6.34 -26.91 21.01
CA PRO A 8 5.60 -26.83 22.27
C PRO A 8 4.17 -26.36 22.03
N ASN A 9 3.19 -26.93 22.73
CA ASN A 9 1.84 -26.37 22.77
C ASN A 9 1.73 -25.30 23.89
N LEU A 10 0.71 -24.44 23.81
CA LEU A 10 0.49 -23.37 24.80
C LEU A 10 0.38 -23.88 26.25
N LYS A 11 -0.16 -25.09 26.46
CA LYS A 11 -0.25 -25.71 27.79
C LYS A 11 1.11 -25.98 28.42
N LEU A 12 2.16 -26.17 27.62
CA LEU A 12 3.54 -26.36 28.07
C LEU A 12 4.27 -25.03 28.29
N LEU A 13 3.92 -23.98 27.53
CA LEU A 13 4.59 -22.68 27.61
C LEU A 13 4.14 -21.83 28.81
N ILE A 14 2.84 -21.86 29.14
CA ILE A 14 2.27 -21.05 30.24
C ILE A 14 2.91 -21.37 31.61
N PRO A 15 3.16 -22.64 31.99
CA PRO A 15 3.85 -22.94 33.25
C PRO A 15 5.29 -22.43 33.28
N VAL A 16 5.99 -22.50 32.15
CA VAL A 16 7.39 -22.06 32.02
C VAL A 16 7.49 -20.54 32.14
N THR A 17 6.63 -19.78 31.46
CA THR A 17 6.61 -18.31 31.57
C THR A 17 6.35 -17.85 33.01
N ARG A 18 5.39 -18.49 33.69
CA ARG A 18 5.11 -18.21 35.11
C ARG A 18 6.29 -18.52 36.03
N ALA A 19 6.94 -19.67 35.84
CA ALA A 19 8.09 -20.06 36.65
C ALA A 19 9.27 -19.10 36.45
N MET A 20 9.46 -18.61 35.22
CA MET A 20 10.52 -17.67 34.86
C MET A 20 10.14 -16.20 35.11
N ARG A 21 8.90 -15.90 35.53
CA ARG A 21 8.35 -14.55 35.72
C ARG A 21 8.50 -13.64 34.48
N ILE A 22 8.40 -14.25 33.30
CA ILE A 22 8.40 -13.56 32.01
C ILE A 22 7.02 -13.70 31.37
N SER A 23 6.70 -12.82 30.43
CA SER A 23 5.51 -12.95 29.60
C SER A 23 5.70 -14.06 28.55
N LEU A 24 4.60 -14.48 27.92
CA LEU A 24 4.71 -15.37 26.76
C LEU A 24 5.44 -14.68 25.60
N ASP A 25 5.28 -13.36 25.46
CA ASP A 25 5.95 -12.56 24.44
C ASP A 25 7.47 -12.56 24.62
N ASP A 26 7.96 -12.62 25.85
CA ASP A 26 9.41 -12.72 26.14
C ASP A 26 10.00 -14.08 25.71
N LEU A 27 9.20 -15.16 25.69
CA LEU A 27 9.62 -16.46 25.13
C LEU A 27 9.59 -16.46 23.60
N LEU A 28 8.72 -15.64 23.01
CA LEU A 28 8.68 -15.42 21.58
C LEU A 28 9.82 -14.48 21.24
N MET A 29 11.05 -15.00 21.14
CA MET A 29 12.19 -14.26 20.62
C MET A 29 11.83 -13.74 19.22
N TRP A 30 11.34 -12.51 19.17
CA TRP A 30 11.03 -11.82 17.93
C TRP A 30 12.38 -11.46 17.33
N ASN A 31 12.92 -12.35 16.49
CA ASN A 31 13.95 -11.94 15.55
C ASN A 31 13.33 -10.81 14.74
N ALA A 32 13.76 -9.58 15.01
CA ALA A 32 13.32 -8.43 14.23
C ALA A 32 13.52 -8.81 12.76
N PRO A 33 12.45 -8.83 11.94
CA PRO A 33 12.60 -9.13 10.54
C PRO A 33 13.63 -8.17 9.96
N HIS A 34 14.37 -8.63 8.94
CA HIS A 34 15.39 -7.82 8.29
C HIS A 34 14.82 -6.40 8.01
N PRO A 35 15.51 -5.31 8.41
CA PRO A 35 14.90 -3.97 8.43
C PRO A 35 14.50 -3.46 7.04
N ARG A 36 15.14 -3.96 5.98
CA ARG A 36 14.73 -3.75 4.59
C ARG A 36 13.42 -4.48 4.26
N VAL A 37 12.43 -3.72 3.80
CA VAL A 37 11.25 -4.27 3.14
C VAL A 37 11.64 -4.86 1.80
N GLN A 38 11.32 -6.13 1.54
CA GLN A 38 11.45 -6.71 0.23
C GLN A 38 10.30 -6.22 -0.67
N ALA A 39 10.62 -5.30 -1.58
CA ALA A 39 9.63 -4.71 -2.45
C ALA A 39 8.99 -5.76 -3.37
N ARG A 40 7.65 -5.74 -3.45
CA ARG A 40 6.88 -6.53 -4.42
C ARG A 40 6.41 -5.59 -5.52
N THR A 41 6.63 -5.95 -6.78
CA THR A 41 6.20 -5.15 -7.93
C THR A 41 4.98 -5.78 -8.58
N ARG A 42 3.95 -4.98 -8.85
CA ARG A 42 2.81 -5.33 -9.71
C ARG A 42 2.77 -4.38 -10.89
N ARG A 43 2.56 -4.93 -12.09
CA ARG A 43 2.46 -4.16 -13.33
C ARG A 43 1.04 -4.27 -13.88
N PHE A 44 0.54 -3.15 -14.34
CA PHE A 44 -0.72 -2.96 -15.06
C PHE A 44 -0.42 -2.28 -16.39
N ALA A 45 -1.44 -2.00 -17.20
CA ALA A 45 -1.26 -1.44 -18.54
C ALA A 45 -0.39 -0.17 -18.56
N ASN A 46 -0.76 0.86 -17.80
CA ASN A 46 -0.07 2.15 -17.73
C ASN A 46 0.44 2.51 -16.32
N LEU A 47 0.49 1.54 -15.41
CA LEU A 47 0.86 1.74 -14.02
C LEU A 47 1.75 0.59 -13.53
N THR A 48 2.87 0.91 -12.90
CA THR A 48 3.67 -0.03 -12.11
C THR A 48 3.63 0.39 -10.65
N VAL A 49 3.35 -0.55 -9.75
CA VAL A 49 3.30 -0.32 -8.29
C VAL A 49 4.35 -1.18 -7.62
N GLU A 50 5.28 -0.54 -6.92
CA GLU A 50 6.27 -1.18 -6.06
C GLU A 50 5.86 -0.94 -4.60
N TYR A 51 5.53 -2.02 -3.87
CA TYR A 51 5.11 -1.92 -2.48
C TYR A 51 6.33 -1.80 -1.57
N LEU A 52 6.35 -0.74 -0.76
CA LEU A 52 7.45 -0.36 0.12
C LEU A 52 7.12 -0.58 1.61
N SER A 53 5.98 -1.23 1.90
CA SER A 53 5.55 -1.60 3.24
C SER A 53 5.12 -3.07 3.27
N PRO A 54 5.21 -3.77 4.42
CA PRO A 54 4.64 -5.11 4.59
C PRO A 54 3.13 -5.14 4.33
N GLU A 55 2.57 -6.28 3.93
CA GLU A 55 1.12 -6.41 3.71
C GLU A 55 0.30 -6.35 5.02
N THR A 56 0.95 -6.54 6.15
CA THR A 56 0.35 -6.57 7.49
C THR A 56 0.13 -5.18 8.09
N VAL A 57 0.72 -4.12 7.53
CA VAL A 57 0.55 -2.77 8.07
C VAL A 57 -0.77 -2.14 7.60
N PRO A 58 -1.43 -1.35 8.46
CA PRO A 58 -2.74 -0.74 8.14
C PRO A 58 -2.65 0.34 7.06
N VAL A 59 -1.50 1.03 6.99
CA VAL A 59 -1.19 2.06 6.00
C VAL A 59 -0.14 1.50 5.05
N ARG A 60 -0.42 1.52 3.75
CA ARG A 60 0.49 1.07 2.71
C ARG A 60 1.33 2.23 2.20
N THR A 61 2.61 1.96 1.99
CA THR A 61 3.51 2.86 1.27
C THR A 61 3.91 2.18 -0.03
N SER A 62 3.87 2.91 -1.14
CA SER A 62 4.24 2.38 -2.46
C SER A 62 4.89 3.44 -3.32
N LYS A 63 5.78 3.02 -4.21
CA LYS A 63 6.19 3.84 -5.35
C LYS A 63 5.32 3.45 -6.54
N MET A 64 4.69 4.45 -7.16
CA MET A 64 3.88 4.26 -8.36
C MET A 64 4.53 4.96 -9.54
N THR A 65 4.69 4.24 -10.65
CA THR A 65 5.19 4.78 -11.91
C THR A 65 4.07 4.73 -12.94
N PHE A 66 3.60 5.90 -13.35
CA PHE A 66 2.57 6.08 -14.37
C PHE A 66 3.23 6.33 -15.72
N ILE A 67 2.85 5.54 -16.71
CA ILE A 67 3.20 5.78 -18.11
C ILE A 67 2.10 6.68 -18.71
N PRO A 68 2.47 7.75 -19.44
CA PRO A 68 1.51 8.57 -20.15
C PRO A 68 0.59 7.72 -21.03
N SER A 69 -0.72 7.92 -20.88
CA SER A 69 -1.74 7.27 -21.69
C SER A 69 -2.69 8.32 -22.23
N PRO A 70 -3.08 8.24 -23.52
CA PRO A 70 -4.16 9.06 -24.05
C PRO A 70 -5.50 8.66 -23.40
N GLY A 71 -6.42 9.62 -23.32
CA GLY A 71 -7.78 9.41 -22.82
C GLY A 71 -8.08 10.10 -21.48
N PRO A 72 -9.34 10.03 -21.02
CA PRO A 72 -9.75 10.65 -19.77
C PRO A 72 -9.13 9.92 -18.57
N ILE A 73 -8.79 10.69 -17.53
CA ILE A 73 -8.40 10.14 -16.22
C ILE A 73 -9.65 9.52 -15.61
N GLN A 74 -9.60 8.21 -15.31
CA GLN A 74 -10.66 7.55 -14.57
C GLN A 74 -10.59 7.96 -13.11
N THR A 75 -11.72 8.36 -12.54
CA THR A 75 -11.83 8.71 -11.11
C THR A 75 -12.51 7.60 -10.32
N ARG A 76 -12.14 7.47 -9.04
CA ARG A 76 -12.71 6.51 -8.09
C ARG A 76 -12.91 7.20 -6.74
N SER A 77 -13.81 6.66 -5.91
CA SER A 77 -14.02 7.10 -4.53
C SER A 77 -13.93 5.91 -3.58
N HIS A 78 -13.31 6.10 -2.42
CA HIS A 78 -13.28 5.12 -1.35
C HIS A 78 -12.99 5.75 0.01
N ASP A 79 -13.26 5.02 1.08
CA ASP A 79 -12.91 5.46 2.43
C ASP A 79 -11.39 5.55 2.60
N GLY A 80 -10.94 6.65 3.19
CA GLY A 80 -9.53 6.87 3.49
C GLY A 80 -9.05 8.28 3.24
N TYR A 81 -7.73 8.41 3.33
CA TYR A 81 -6.97 9.55 2.88
C TYR A 81 -5.79 9.02 2.08
N GLU A 82 -5.43 9.77 1.05
CA GLU A 82 -4.26 9.49 0.24
C GLU A 82 -3.31 10.68 0.33
N TRP A 83 -2.03 10.36 0.51
CA TRP A 83 -0.93 11.30 0.43
C TRP A 83 0.00 10.86 -0.69
N ILE A 84 0.31 11.76 -1.62
CA ILE A 84 1.28 11.51 -2.69
C ILE A 84 2.40 12.55 -2.65
N TYR A 85 3.60 12.13 -3.05
CA TYR A 85 4.76 13.00 -3.28
C TYR A 85 5.40 12.68 -4.61
N VAL A 86 5.58 13.70 -5.45
CA VAL A 86 6.10 13.53 -6.80
C VAL A 86 7.62 13.45 -6.76
N LEU A 87 8.14 12.27 -7.09
CA LEU A 87 9.58 12.01 -7.18
C LEU A 87 10.15 12.51 -8.51
N ARG A 88 9.41 12.31 -9.60
CA ARG A 88 9.81 12.69 -10.96
C ARG A 88 8.59 12.94 -11.83
N GLY A 89 8.69 13.89 -12.76
CA GLY A 89 7.61 14.22 -13.70
C GLY A 89 6.59 15.17 -13.09
N ARG A 90 5.38 15.16 -13.64
CA ARG A 90 4.28 16.03 -13.21
C ARG A 90 3.01 15.21 -13.10
N ALA A 91 2.35 15.30 -11.95
CA ALA A 91 1.08 14.62 -11.73
C ALA A 91 -0.07 15.57 -12.08
N ARG A 92 -0.99 15.09 -12.91
CA ARG A 92 -2.34 15.65 -12.99
C ARG A 92 -3.22 14.90 -12.01
N VAL A 93 -3.83 15.62 -11.09
CA VAL A 93 -4.69 15.08 -10.03
C VAL A 93 -6.08 15.67 -10.20
N ILE A 94 -7.04 14.81 -10.49
CA ILE A 94 -8.47 15.16 -10.49
C ILE A 94 -9.01 14.91 -9.07
N LEU A 95 -9.68 15.90 -8.48
CA LEU A 95 -10.35 15.81 -7.16
C LEU A 95 -11.73 16.46 -7.25
N GLY A 96 -12.76 15.67 -7.51
CA GLY A 96 -14.10 16.16 -7.84
C GLY A 96 -14.03 17.05 -9.08
N ASP A 97 -14.45 18.30 -8.94
CA ASP A 97 -14.42 19.28 -10.04
C ASP A 97 -13.06 20.00 -10.19
N ARG A 98 -12.07 19.67 -9.35
CA ARG A 98 -10.74 20.29 -9.38
C ARG A 98 -9.80 19.49 -10.24
N ASP A 99 -9.01 20.20 -11.04
CA ASP A 99 -7.94 19.66 -11.87
C ASP A 99 -6.63 20.34 -11.47
N LEU A 100 -5.77 19.60 -10.79
CA LEU A 100 -4.56 20.12 -10.15
C LEU A 100 -3.32 19.55 -10.84
N VAL A 101 -2.27 20.36 -10.92
CA VAL A 101 -0.93 19.90 -11.29
C VAL A 101 -0.06 19.90 -10.05
N VAL A 102 0.57 18.76 -9.76
CA VAL A 102 1.55 18.59 -8.69
C VAL A 102 2.90 18.30 -9.34
N GLU A 103 3.86 19.18 -9.09
CA GLU A 103 5.20 19.15 -9.68
C GLU A 103 6.15 18.27 -8.86
N ALA A 104 7.28 17.87 -9.45
CA ALA A 104 8.34 17.17 -8.72
C ALA A 104 8.78 17.96 -7.47
N GLY A 105 8.93 17.27 -6.35
CA GLY A 105 9.23 17.88 -5.06
C GLY A 105 8.03 18.39 -4.27
N GLN A 106 6.81 18.30 -4.83
CA GLN A 106 5.58 18.67 -4.15
C GLN A 106 4.80 17.45 -3.68
N ALA A 107 3.96 17.67 -2.66
CA ALA A 107 3.03 16.70 -2.13
C ALA A 107 1.59 17.16 -2.30
N ALA A 108 0.66 16.20 -2.34
CA ALA A 108 -0.77 16.43 -2.20
C ALA A 108 -1.36 15.44 -1.20
N GLU A 109 -2.25 15.92 -0.35
CA GLU A 109 -3.06 15.11 0.55
C GLU A 109 -4.54 15.39 0.27
N PHE A 110 -5.36 14.35 0.18
CA PHE A 110 -6.78 14.51 -0.06
C PHE A 110 -7.61 13.38 0.54
N ASP A 111 -8.87 13.72 0.82
CA ASP A 111 -9.91 12.78 1.24
C ASP A 111 -10.33 11.93 0.04
N THR A 112 -10.16 10.62 0.13
CA THR A 112 -10.40 9.71 -1.00
C THR A 112 -11.88 9.42 -1.24
N ARG A 113 -12.78 9.94 -0.38
CA ARG A 113 -14.23 9.90 -0.62
C ARG A 113 -14.63 10.85 -1.73
N ILE A 114 -13.83 11.89 -1.97
CA ILE A 114 -13.96 12.74 -3.15
C ILE A 114 -13.53 11.92 -4.37
N PRO A 115 -14.32 11.88 -5.47
CA PRO A 115 -13.92 11.19 -6.69
C PRO A 115 -12.57 11.70 -7.18
N HIS A 116 -11.57 10.83 -7.27
CA HIS A 116 -10.20 11.23 -7.55
C HIS A 116 -9.49 10.33 -8.55
N GLY A 117 -8.49 10.88 -9.24
CA GLY A 117 -7.63 10.13 -10.16
C GLY A 117 -6.29 10.82 -10.38
N VAL A 118 -5.24 10.02 -10.58
CA VAL A 118 -3.86 10.50 -10.77
C VAL A 118 -3.34 9.97 -12.11
N ALA A 119 -2.71 10.84 -12.90
CA ALA A 119 -2.04 10.45 -14.14
C ALA A 119 -0.78 11.29 -14.41
N ALA A 120 0.10 10.77 -15.25
CA ALA A 120 1.23 11.53 -15.79
C ALA A 120 0.72 12.67 -16.68
N LEU A 121 1.22 13.89 -16.48
CA LEU A 121 0.93 15.05 -17.31
C LEU A 121 2.00 15.23 -18.41
N GLY A 122 1.57 15.16 -19.67
CA GLY A 122 2.46 15.29 -20.83
C GLY A 122 2.94 13.94 -21.34
N ASN A 123 4.18 13.87 -21.84
CA ASN A 123 4.73 12.69 -22.53
C ASN A 123 5.83 11.96 -21.75
N GLU A 124 6.12 12.39 -20.52
CA GLU A 124 7.14 11.79 -19.67
C GLU A 124 6.51 10.93 -18.56
N PRO A 125 7.15 9.82 -18.15
CA PRO A 125 6.72 9.05 -16.99
C PRO A 125 6.65 9.90 -15.71
N LEU A 126 5.63 9.62 -14.91
CA LEU A 126 5.46 10.16 -13.56
C LEU A 126 5.85 9.10 -12.55
N GLU A 127 6.65 9.48 -11.56
CA GLU A 127 6.94 8.65 -10.38
C GLU A 127 6.46 9.36 -9.12
N VAL A 128 5.66 8.67 -8.31
CA VAL A 128 5.19 9.18 -7.02
C VAL A 128 5.46 8.18 -5.91
N LEU A 129 5.73 8.69 -4.71
CA LEU A 129 5.57 7.96 -3.46
C LEU A 129 4.13 8.18 -3.00
N ALA A 130 3.38 7.11 -2.76
CA ALA A 130 1.99 7.15 -2.34
C ALA A 130 1.82 6.41 -1.02
N ILE A 131 1.06 7.03 -0.11
CA ILE A 131 0.71 6.51 1.21
C ILE A 131 -0.82 6.53 1.32
N PHE A 132 -1.42 5.36 1.49
CA PHE A 132 -2.88 5.21 1.57
C PHE A 132 -3.27 3.97 2.38
N ASN A 133 -4.51 3.90 2.84
CA ASN A 133 -5.02 2.74 3.57
C ASN A 133 -5.21 1.52 2.64
N ARG A 134 -5.38 0.31 3.21
CA ARG A 134 -5.58 -0.92 2.42
C ARG A 134 -6.80 -0.85 1.47
N SER A 135 -7.84 -0.08 1.81
CA SER A 135 -9.03 0.10 0.96
C SER A 135 -8.70 0.80 -0.37
N GLY A 136 -7.83 1.82 -0.34
CA GLY A 136 -7.40 2.52 -1.56
C GLY A 136 -6.59 1.66 -2.51
N GLU A 137 -5.79 0.72 -1.99
CA GLU A 137 -4.97 -0.17 -2.83
C GLU A 137 -5.78 -0.91 -3.89
N ARG A 138 -6.91 -1.51 -3.52
CA ARG A 138 -7.70 -2.35 -4.44
C ARG A 138 -8.27 -1.53 -5.60
N LEU A 139 -8.41 -0.22 -5.42
CA LEU A 139 -9.02 0.71 -6.35
C LEU A 139 -8.01 1.58 -7.10
N HIS A 140 -6.73 1.67 -6.74
CA HIS A 140 -5.73 2.28 -7.64
C HIS A 140 -5.19 1.31 -8.70
N LEU A 141 -5.56 0.03 -8.61
CA LEU A 141 -5.10 -1.00 -9.54
C LEU A 141 -6.17 -1.25 -10.63
N PRO A 142 -5.81 -1.19 -11.92
CA PRO A 142 -6.68 -1.63 -13.01
C PRO A 142 -7.09 -3.11 -12.87
N GLY A 143 -8.38 -3.43 -13.06
CA GLY A 143 -8.87 -4.81 -13.25
C GLY A 143 -9.29 -5.61 -12.00
N ILE A 144 -9.40 -5.00 -10.81
CA ILE A 144 -9.88 -5.73 -9.60
C ILE A 144 -11.41 -5.67 -9.43
N SER A 145 -12.10 -4.77 -10.14
CA SER A 145 -13.55 -4.55 -10.04
C SER A 145 -14.44 -5.55 -10.80
N GLU A 146 -13.89 -6.38 -11.69
CA GLU A 146 -14.70 -7.28 -12.53
C GLU A 146 -15.10 -8.62 -11.86
N ARG A 147 -14.63 -8.92 -10.64
CA ARG A 147 -14.92 -10.22 -9.99
C ARG A 147 -16.01 -10.21 -8.91
N TYR A 148 -16.73 -9.10 -8.70
CA TYR A 148 -17.77 -9.01 -7.67
C TYR A 148 -19.06 -8.31 -8.13
N ASN A 149 -19.37 -8.30 -9.42
CA ASN A 149 -20.75 -8.07 -9.88
C ASN A 149 -21.38 -9.43 -10.23
N LEU A 150 -21.98 -10.08 -9.25
CA LEU A 150 -23.06 -11.03 -9.51
C LEU A 150 -24.38 -10.24 -9.44
N PRO A 151 -25.26 -10.32 -10.46
CA PRO A 151 -26.62 -9.84 -10.32
C PRO A 151 -27.37 -10.70 -9.28
N GLU A 152 -28.31 -10.08 -8.57
CA GLU A 152 -29.30 -10.78 -7.71
C GLU A 152 -30.11 -11.82 -8.49
#